data_AF-A0A3D1A1U8-F1
#
_entry.id   AF-A0A3D1A1U8-F1
#
_cell.length_a   1.000
_cell.length_b   1.000
_cell.length_c   1.000
_cell.angle_alpha   90.00
_cell.angle_beta   90.00
_cell.angle_gamma   90.00
#
_symmetry.space_group_name_H-M   'P 1'
#
loop_
_entity.id
_entity.type
_entity.pdbx_description
1 polymer ?
#
loop_
_entity_poly.entity_id
_entity_poly.type
_entity_poly.pdbx_seq_one_letter_code
_entity_poly.pdbx_strand_id
1 'polypeptide(L)'
;MEKNMKRLILIFLALFLVKSPAFASVDWESKGMQIVGEIIANPAGFFYDFQQDLEGTTPLPPGKRFGIQTGLFPTTIPMTYTNVSAKVRLHGEGRIAPGVPQLDLIGGYWDMLAAKMATKDSETVDKAKFGGYYVGGILSTSVSPRVRTFWGYKHSVLKAKLDFKPDAQGQLPQFMGTDLNDIDTGFKDDFFIAGIETPKGIGKLWSIQLNYGLKTQVFSSKVSWYGKYFELGLNIYPEGVLVVHPVWNFHLNF
;
A
#
# COMPACT_ATOMS: atom_id res chain seq x y z
N MET A 1 -38.21 -33.82 -4.93
CA MET A 1 -37.20 -34.26 -3.94
C MET A 1 -35.88 -33.49 -4.06
N GLU A 2 -35.35 -33.27 -5.27
CA GLU A 2 -34.05 -32.60 -5.53
C GLU A 2 -33.92 -31.16 -4.98
N LYS A 3 -34.98 -30.34 -5.04
CA LYS A 3 -34.93 -28.92 -4.63
C LYS A 3 -34.74 -28.74 -3.12
N ASN A 4 -35.26 -29.68 -2.32
CA ASN A 4 -35.13 -29.66 -0.87
C ASN A 4 -33.74 -30.13 -0.42
N MET A 5 -33.12 -31.05 -1.17
CA MET A 5 -31.76 -31.54 -0.92
C MET A 5 -30.70 -30.46 -1.16
N LYS A 6 -30.85 -29.65 -2.23
CA LYS A 6 -29.94 -28.52 -2.53
C LYS A 6 -30.01 -27.42 -1.45
N ARG A 7 -31.20 -27.15 -0.90
CA ARG A 7 -31.38 -26.21 0.22
C ARG A 7 -30.74 -26.72 1.51
N LEU A 8 -30.91 -28.01 1.81
CA LEU A 8 -30.28 -28.64 2.98
C LEU A 8 -28.75 -28.62 2.91
N ILE A 9 -28.17 -28.89 1.73
CA ILE A 9 -26.72 -28.81 1.51
C ILE A 9 -26.22 -27.37 1.70
N LEU A 10 -26.93 -26.37 1.16
CA LEU A 10 -26.58 -24.95 1.33
C LEU A 10 -26.66 -24.49 2.79
N ILE A 11 -27.66 -24.95 3.53
CA ILE A 11 -27.81 -24.65 4.96
C ILE A 11 -26.71 -25.34 5.77
N PHE A 12 -26.35 -26.58 5.44
CA PHE A 12 -25.22 -27.29 6.07
C PHE A 12 -23.87 -26.60 5.78
N LEU A 13 -23.66 -26.13 4.55
CA LEU A 13 -22.47 -25.39 4.16
C LEU A 13 -22.37 -24.05 4.89
N ALA A 14 -23.50 -23.33 5.02
CA ALA A 14 -23.57 -22.08 5.78
C ALA A 14 -23.32 -22.30 7.28
N LEU A 15 -23.83 -23.41 7.86
CA LEU A 15 -23.58 -23.77 9.26
C LEU A 15 -22.12 -24.21 9.52
N PHE A 16 -21.43 -24.78 8.53
CA PHE A 16 -20.01 -25.10 8.62
C PHE A 16 -19.11 -23.86 8.49
N LEU A 17 -19.53 -22.84 7.72
CA LEU A 17 -18.80 -21.57 7.60
C LEU A 17 -18.88 -20.70 8.87
N VAL A 18 -19.94 -20.86 9.68
CA VAL A 18 -20.18 -20.04 10.89
C VAL A 18 -19.46 -20.59 12.14
N LYS A 19 -18.86 -21.79 12.08
CA LYS A 19 -18.25 -22.47 13.24
C LYS A 19 -16.72 -22.53 13.28
N SER A 20 -16.02 -21.63 12.59
CA SER A 20 -14.61 -21.37 12.93
C SER A 20 -14.47 -19.95 13.47
N PRO A 21 -14.54 -19.74 14.80
CA PRO A 21 -13.79 -18.68 15.42
C PRO A 21 -12.32 -19.13 15.41
N ALA A 22 -11.70 -19.17 14.23
CA ALA A 22 -10.26 -19.05 14.14
C ALA A 22 -9.93 -17.58 14.44
N PHE A 23 -10.22 -17.14 15.67
CA PHE A 23 -9.43 -16.11 16.29
C PHE A 23 -8.06 -16.75 16.48
N ALA A 24 -7.26 -16.75 15.41
CA ALA A 24 -5.83 -16.85 15.56
C ALA A 24 -5.48 -15.70 16.51
N SER A 25 -5.20 -16.02 17.77
CA SER A 25 -4.55 -15.10 18.69
C SER A 25 -3.36 -14.56 17.91
N VAL A 26 -3.46 -13.30 17.49
CA VAL A 26 -2.37 -12.68 16.75
C VAL A 26 -1.25 -12.61 17.78
N ASP A 27 -0.29 -13.51 17.64
CA ASP A 27 0.92 -13.48 18.44
C ASP A 27 1.73 -12.27 17.97
N TRP A 28 1.43 -11.14 18.59
CA TRP A 28 2.01 -9.85 18.28
C TRP A 28 3.52 -9.85 18.53
N GLU A 29 3.99 -10.68 19.45
CA GLU A 29 5.41 -10.80 19.78
C GLU A 29 6.16 -11.57 18.70
N SER A 30 5.66 -12.74 18.30
CA SER A 30 6.24 -13.51 17.18
C SER A 30 6.22 -12.72 15.87
N LYS A 31 5.14 -11.97 15.60
CA LYS A 31 5.03 -11.13 14.40
C LYS A 31 5.92 -9.88 14.48
N GLY A 32 6.04 -9.27 15.65
CA GLY A 32 7.01 -8.18 15.87
C GLY A 32 8.43 -8.65 15.61
N MET A 33 8.79 -9.84 16.08
CA MET A 33 10.10 -10.45 15.84
C MET A 33 10.31 -10.81 14.36
N GLN A 34 9.26 -11.23 13.64
CA GLN A 34 9.34 -11.43 12.19
C GLN A 34 9.62 -10.12 11.45
N ILE A 35 8.89 -9.04 11.76
CA ILE A 35 9.09 -7.72 11.13
C ILE A 35 10.49 -7.19 11.41
N VAL A 36 10.95 -7.30 12.66
CA VAL A 36 12.32 -6.91 13.02
C VAL A 36 13.34 -7.77 12.25
N GLY A 37 13.10 -9.07 12.13
CA GLY A 37 13.91 -9.97 11.30
C GLY A 37 13.96 -9.58 9.82
N GLU A 38 12.82 -9.22 9.22
CA GLU A 38 12.73 -8.75 7.83
C GLU A 38 13.43 -7.41 7.62
N ILE A 39 13.25 -6.46 8.55
CA ILE A 39 13.94 -5.16 8.54
C ILE A 39 15.46 -5.34 8.66
N ILE A 40 15.94 -6.28 9.47
CA ILE A 40 17.38 -6.51 9.63
C ILE A 40 17.95 -7.26 8.43
N ALA A 41 17.22 -8.24 7.89
CA ALA A 41 17.68 -9.06 6.78
C ALA A 41 17.75 -8.27 5.46
N ASN A 42 16.76 -7.42 5.18
CA ASN A 42 16.75 -6.57 4.00
C ASN A 42 15.94 -5.27 4.23
N PRO A 43 16.54 -4.27 4.92
CA PRO A 43 15.82 -3.03 5.25
C PRO A 43 15.36 -2.28 4.01
N ALA A 44 16.18 -2.28 2.95
CA ALA A 44 15.85 -1.59 1.70
C ALA A 44 14.66 -2.25 0.98
N GLY A 45 14.63 -3.59 0.92
CA GLY A 45 13.50 -4.34 0.36
C GLY A 45 12.21 -4.14 1.15
N PHE A 46 12.28 -4.23 2.48
CA PHE A 46 11.12 -3.99 3.34
C PHE A 46 10.53 -2.58 3.13
N PHE A 47 11.36 -1.53 3.14
CA PHE A 47 10.87 -0.16 2.93
C PHE A 47 10.36 0.08 1.50
N TYR A 48 10.94 -0.58 0.51
CA TYR A 48 10.46 -0.54 -0.87
C TYR A 48 9.06 -1.16 -1.00
N ASP A 49 8.88 -2.38 -0.51
CA ASP A 49 7.61 -3.12 -0.57
C ASP A 49 6.52 -2.34 0.18
N PHE A 50 6.87 -1.88 1.39
CA PHE A 50 6.00 -1.06 2.22
C PHE A 50 5.51 0.21 1.51
N GLN A 51 6.41 0.89 0.80
CA GLN A 51 6.06 2.10 0.08
C GLN A 51 5.11 1.83 -1.09
N GLN A 52 5.37 0.77 -1.87
CA GLN A 52 4.52 0.42 -3.01
C GLN A 52 3.12 -0.03 -2.60
N ASP A 53 2.97 -0.58 -1.40
CA ASP A 53 1.68 -0.97 -0.85
C ASP A 53 0.77 0.20 -0.47
N LEU A 54 1.36 1.31 0.00
CA LEU A 54 0.60 2.45 0.53
C LEU A 54 0.32 3.55 -0.50
N GLU A 55 1.02 3.56 -1.63
CA GLU A 55 0.90 4.64 -2.60
C GLU A 55 -0.25 4.40 -3.59
N GLY A 56 -1.16 5.36 -3.68
CA GLY A 56 -2.22 5.39 -4.70
C GLY A 56 -1.69 5.94 -6.02
N THR A 57 -1.18 5.08 -6.89
CA THR A 57 -0.46 5.48 -8.12
C THR A 57 -1.18 5.21 -9.44
N THR A 58 -2.46 4.91 -9.38
CA THR A 58 -3.30 4.80 -10.58
C THR A 58 -3.88 6.15 -10.98
N PRO A 59 -4.08 6.41 -12.27
CA PRO A 59 -4.69 7.65 -12.74
C PRO A 59 -6.15 7.79 -12.28
N LEU A 60 -6.68 9.00 -12.37
CA LEU A 60 -8.10 9.25 -12.11
C LEU A 60 -8.96 8.58 -13.21
N PRO A 61 -10.06 7.89 -12.84
CA PRO A 61 -10.98 7.33 -13.82
C PRO A 61 -11.50 8.40 -14.79
N PRO A 62 -11.78 8.06 -16.06
CA PRO A 62 -12.33 9.01 -17.03
C PRO A 62 -13.51 9.82 -16.47
N GLY A 63 -13.52 11.13 -16.73
CA GLY A 63 -14.56 12.04 -16.24
C GLY A 63 -14.38 12.58 -14.81
N LYS A 64 -13.53 11.97 -13.96
CA LYS A 64 -13.27 12.41 -12.58
C LYS A 64 -12.18 13.46 -12.46
N ARG A 65 -12.40 14.52 -11.68
CA ARG A 65 -11.45 15.64 -11.53
C ARG A 65 -10.60 15.52 -10.28
N PHE A 66 -11.11 14.89 -9.25
CA PHE A 66 -10.45 14.76 -7.97
C PHE A 66 -10.70 13.37 -7.37
N GLY A 67 -9.72 12.86 -6.62
CA GLY A 67 -9.82 11.59 -5.93
C GLY A 67 -9.09 11.62 -4.61
N ILE A 68 -9.69 11.01 -3.59
CA ILE A 68 -9.01 10.70 -2.32
C ILE A 68 -9.04 9.19 -2.15
N GLN A 69 -7.94 8.63 -1.67
CA GLN A 69 -7.76 7.21 -1.44
C GLN A 69 -7.10 6.99 -0.08
N THR A 70 -7.56 6.00 0.68
CA THR A 70 -6.96 5.56 1.93
C THR A 70 -6.89 4.04 1.93
N GLY A 71 -5.81 3.47 2.45
CA GLY A 71 -5.73 2.05 2.72
C GLY A 71 -6.64 1.68 3.87
N LEU A 72 -7.42 0.61 3.70
CA LEU A 72 -8.30 0.06 4.73
C LEU A 72 -7.69 -1.13 5.46
N PHE A 73 -6.68 -1.77 4.88
CA PHE A 73 -5.95 -2.87 5.47
C PHE A 73 -4.47 -2.72 5.12
N PRO A 74 -3.55 -2.77 6.10
CA PRO A 74 -2.15 -2.81 5.77
C PRO A 74 -1.84 -4.22 5.27
N THR A 75 -1.23 -4.26 4.11
CA THR A 75 -0.38 -5.37 3.70
C THR A 75 0.59 -5.66 4.85
N THR A 76 0.34 -6.79 5.52
CA THR A 76 1.16 -7.40 6.58
C THR A 76 1.55 -6.49 7.77
N ILE A 77 0.60 -6.34 8.71
CA ILE A 77 0.72 -6.29 10.20
C ILE A 77 1.83 -5.39 10.81
N PRO A 78 1.53 -4.47 11.77
CA PRO A 78 0.29 -4.29 12.54
C PRO A 78 -0.71 -3.38 11.84
N MET A 79 -2.00 -3.67 12.06
CA MET A 79 -3.21 -2.97 11.57
C MET A 79 -3.32 -1.49 11.96
N THR A 80 -2.32 -0.67 11.62
CA THR A 80 -2.11 0.65 12.21
C THR A 80 -1.44 1.65 11.27
N TYR A 81 -1.12 1.22 10.04
CA TYR A 81 -0.63 2.14 9.02
C TYR A 81 -1.82 2.85 8.39
N THR A 82 -1.80 4.17 8.45
CA THR A 82 -2.77 5.00 7.74
C THR A 82 -2.06 5.72 6.61
N ASN A 83 -2.54 5.55 5.40
CA ASN A 83 -2.14 6.30 4.23
C ASN A 83 -3.31 7.11 3.72
N VAL A 84 -3.05 8.35 3.33
CA VAL A 84 -4.00 9.20 2.62
C VAL A 84 -3.31 9.64 1.33
N SER A 85 -3.93 9.31 0.22
CA SER A 85 -3.51 9.66 -1.12
C SER A 85 -4.56 10.57 -1.76
N ALA A 86 -4.11 11.60 -2.46
CA ALA A 86 -4.94 12.53 -3.20
C ALA A 86 -4.49 12.58 -4.66
N LYS A 87 -5.47 12.79 -5.55
CA LYS A 87 -5.27 12.85 -6.99
C LYS A 87 -6.07 14.02 -7.54
N VAL A 88 -5.44 14.83 -8.39
CA VAL A 88 -6.08 15.98 -9.05
C VAL A 88 -5.79 15.91 -10.54
N ARG A 89 -6.84 15.96 -11.36
CA ARG A 89 -6.70 16.07 -12.81
C ARG A 89 -6.42 17.52 -13.21
N LEU A 90 -5.31 17.76 -13.89
CA LEU A 90 -5.00 19.06 -14.48
C LEU A 90 -5.79 19.29 -15.76
N HIS A 91 -5.80 18.31 -16.66
CA HIS A 91 -6.66 18.33 -17.84
C HIS A 91 -7.11 16.94 -18.25
N GLY A 92 -8.30 16.87 -18.83
CA GLY A 92 -8.83 15.64 -19.41
C GLY A 92 -8.21 15.36 -20.77
N GLU A 93 -8.23 14.09 -21.14
CA GLU A 93 -7.86 13.64 -22.48
C GLU A 93 -8.67 14.40 -23.54
N GLY A 94 -8.02 14.86 -24.60
CA GLY A 94 -8.66 15.55 -25.72
C GLY A 94 -9.18 16.96 -25.43
N ARG A 95 -9.04 17.48 -24.20
CA ARG A 95 -9.62 18.78 -23.80
C ARG A 95 -8.84 19.99 -24.33
N ILE A 96 -7.52 19.86 -24.45
CA ILE A 96 -6.65 20.92 -25.00
C ILE A 96 -6.64 20.83 -26.53
N ALA A 97 -6.35 19.63 -27.05
CA ALA A 97 -6.43 19.30 -28.46
C ALA A 97 -6.69 17.78 -28.62
N PRO A 98 -7.23 17.33 -29.77
CA PRO A 98 -7.39 15.91 -30.05
C PRO A 98 -6.06 15.15 -29.88
N GLY A 99 -6.10 14.01 -29.19
CA GLY A 99 -4.92 13.16 -28.94
C GLY A 99 -4.04 13.58 -27.77
N VAL A 100 -4.30 14.72 -27.12
CA VAL A 100 -3.58 15.11 -25.91
C VAL A 100 -4.02 14.19 -24.74
N PRO A 101 -3.08 13.50 -24.05
CA PRO A 101 -3.40 12.61 -22.95
C PRO A 101 -4.02 13.36 -21.76
N GLN A 102 -4.71 12.66 -20.87
CA GLN A 102 -5.07 13.20 -19.56
C GLN A 102 -3.82 13.31 -18.69
N LEU A 103 -3.69 14.41 -17.94
CA LEU A 103 -2.63 14.61 -16.95
C LEU A 103 -3.23 14.72 -15.55
N ASP A 104 -2.79 13.84 -14.66
CA ASP A 104 -3.14 13.82 -13.25
C ASP A 104 -1.90 14.08 -12.39
N LEU A 105 -2.05 14.90 -11.36
CA LEU A 105 -1.10 14.98 -10.26
C LEU A 105 -1.55 14.02 -9.17
N ILE A 106 -0.60 13.26 -8.64
CA ILE A 106 -0.80 12.32 -7.55
C ILE A 106 0.11 12.73 -6.40
N GLY A 107 -0.35 12.48 -5.18
CA GLY A 107 0.51 12.57 -4.02
C GLY A 107 -0.19 12.04 -2.81
N GLY A 108 0.57 11.81 -1.76
CA GLY A 108 0.01 11.29 -0.54
C GLY A 108 1.02 11.25 0.57
N TYR A 109 0.49 10.93 1.73
CA TYR A 109 1.22 10.85 2.97
C TYR A 109 0.79 9.57 3.68
N TRP A 110 1.74 8.91 4.31
CA TRP A 110 1.46 7.78 5.18
C TRP A 110 2.25 7.89 6.47
N ASP A 111 1.66 7.31 7.51
CA ASP A 111 2.21 7.33 8.85
C ASP A 111 1.77 6.07 9.60
N MET A 112 2.67 5.50 10.39
CA MET A 112 2.36 4.40 11.28
C MET A 112 1.79 4.94 12.58
N LEU A 113 0.47 4.86 12.74
CA LEU A 113 -0.18 5.26 13.99
C LEU A 113 0.25 4.34 15.15
N ALA A 114 0.58 3.06 14.89
CA ALA A 114 1.15 2.18 15.93
C ALA A 114 2.45 2.71 16.50
N ALA A 115 3.32 3.32 15.68
CA ALA A 115 4.59 3.86 16.16
C ALA A 115 4.32 4.86 17.29
N LYS A 116 3.36 5.75 17.04
CA LYS A 116 2.95 6.80 17.99
C LYS A 116 2.16 6.27 19.18
N MET A 117 1.45 5.17 19.05
CA MET A 117 0.73 4.52 20.16
C MET A 117 1.69 3.70 21.02
N ALA A 118 2.57 2.91 20.41
CA ALA A 118 3.61 2.13 21.09
C ALA A 118 4.55 3.02 21.91
N THR A 119 4.85 4.24 21.45
CA THR A 119 5.65 5.20 22.24
C THR A 119 4.93 5.82 23.43
N LYS A 120 3.59 5.81 23.45
CA LYS A 120 2.82 6.36 24.57
C LYS A 120 2.78 5.40 25.77
N ASP A 121 2.80 4.10 25.49
CA ASP A 121 2.67 3.05 26.51
C ASP A 121 3.98 2.26 26.74
N SER A 122 5.09 2.65 26.10
CA SER A 122 6.40 1.99 26.26
C SER A 122 7.31 2.75 27.23
N GLU A 123 7.87 2.01 28.18
CA GLU A 123 8.91 2.50 29.11
C GLU A 123 10.29 2.65 28.42
N THR A 124 10.49 2.01 27.28
CA THR A 124 11.79 1.86 26.58
C THR A 124 11.92 2.67 25.29
N VAL A 125 10.84 3.23 24.74
CA VAL A 125 10.87 4.01 23.48
C VAL A 125 10.45 5.45 23.76
N ASP A 126 11.28 6.43 23.39
CA ASP A 126 10.96 7.85 23.55
C ASP A 126 10.12 8.35 22.39
N LYS A 127 10.57 8.07 21.16
CA LYS A 127 9.90 8.53 19.93
C LYS A 127 10.09 7.52 18.81
N ALA A 128 8.98 7.11 18.21
CA ALA A 128 8.95 6.30 17.00
C ALA A 128 8.17 7.09 15.94
N LYS A 129 8.87 7.52 14.89
CA LYS A 129 8.29 8.20 13.74
C LYS A 129 8.57 7.37 12.51
N PHE A 130 7.51 6.81 11.94
CA PHE A 130 7.60 6.04 10.71
C PHE A 130 6.58 6.57 9.74
N GLY A 131 7.05 7.35 8.77
CA GLY A 131 6.17 8.00 7.82
C GLY A 131 6.88 8.42 6.56
N GLY A 132 6.09 8.77 5.56
CA GLY A 132 6.60 9.14 4.27
C GLY A 132 5.57 9.86 3.43
N TYR A 133 6.04 10.37 2.31
CA TYR A 133 5.20 11.03 1.35
C TYR A 133 5.67 10.73 -0.06
N TYR A 134 4.76 10.91 -1.00
CA TYR A 134 5.05 10.84 -2.41
C TYR A 134 4.35 11.94 -3.18
N VAL A 135 4.93 12.32 -4.31
CA VAL A 135 4.34 13.26 -5.26
C VAL A 135 4.74 12.84 -6.67
N GLY A 136 3.82 12.95 -7.62
CA GLY A 136 4.08 12.52 -8.98
C GLY A 136 3.06 13.04 -9.98
N GLY A 137 3.32 12.72 -11.24
CA GLY A 137 2.43 12.99 -12.36
C GLY A 137 2.16 11.71 -13.14
N ILE A 138 0.93 11.54 -13.60
CA ILE A 138 0.51 10.44 -14.47
C ILE A 138 -0.15 11.00 -15.71
N LEU A 139 0.35 10.57 -16.86
CA LEU A 139 -0.27 10.74 -18.17
C LEU A 139 -1.08 9.49 -18.50
N SER A 140 -2.32 9.66 -18.97
CA SER A 140 -3.16 8.54 -19.40
C SER A 140 -3.83 8.82 -20.74
N THR A 141 -3.90 7.80 -21.61
CA THR A 141 -4.49 7.91 -22.94
C THR A 141 -5.30 6.66 -23.30
N SER A 142 -6.43 6.87 -23.95
CA SER A 142 -7.36 5.83 -24.39
C SER A 142 -6.93 5.30 -25.75
N VAL A 143 -6.35 4.11 -25.78
CA VAL A 143 -5.98 3.42 -27.03
C VAL A 143 -7.22 2.82 -27.70
N SER A 144 -8.20 2.40 -26.89
CA SER A 144 -9.51 1.97 -27.37
C SER A 144 -10.58 2.28 -26.32
N PRO A 145 -11.88 2.21 -26.64
CA PRO A 145 -12.95 2.42 -25.66
C PRO A 145 -12.89 1.48 -24.45
N ARG A 146 -12.15 0.36 -24.56
CA ARG A 146 -12.00 -0.65 -23.50
C ARG A 146 -10.60 -0.71 -22.91
N VAL A 147 -9.63 0.04 -23.44
CA VAL A 147 -8.22 -0.04 -23.01
C VAL A 147 -7.64 1.37 -22.95
N ARG A 148 -7.14 1.70 -21.76
CA ARG A 148 -6.41 2.94 -21.49
C ARG A 148 -5.00 2.58 -21.05
N THR A 149 -3.99 3.28 -21.55
CA THR A 149 -2.61 3.14 -21.08
C THR A 149 -2.24 4.35 -20.26
N PHE A 150 -1.34 4.18 -19.31
CA PHE A 150 -0.82 5.28 -18.52
C PHE A 150 0.65 5.13 -18.22
N TRP A 151 1.29 6.28 -18.05
CA TRP A 151 2.71 6.42 -17.79
C TRP A 151 2.87 7.52 -16.76
N GLY A 152 3.79 7.36 -15.82
CA GLY A 152 3.94 8.34 -14.76
C GLY A 152 5.33 8.35 -14.18
N TYR A 153 5.57 9.38 -13.40
CA TYR A 153 6.76 9.55 -12.59
C TYR A 153 6.32 9.94 -11.19
N LYS A 154 6.91 9.32 -10.17
CA LYS A 154 6.72 9.72 -8.77
C LYS A 154 8.05 9.84 -8.05
N HIS A 155 8.13 10.83 -7.20
CA HIS A 155 9.17 10.99 -6.20
C HIS A 155 8.62 10.54 -4.85
N SER A 156 9.34 9.68 -4.14
CA SER A 156 8.87 9.11 -2.88
C SER A 156 9.95 9.13 -1.82
N VAL A 157 9.55 9.46 -0.59
CA VAL A 157 10.43 9.60 0.57
C VAL A 157 9.80 8.90 1.76
N LEU A 158 10.56 8.00 2.36
CA LEU A 158 10.25 7.33 3.61
C LEU A 158 11.32 7.68 4.64
N LYS A 159 10.88 7.99 5.86
CA LYS A 159 11.75 8.22 7.01
C LYS A 159 11.29 7.39 8.19
N ALA A 160 12.25 6.69 8.79
CA ALA A 160 12.08 5.86 9.96
C ALA A 160 13.04 6.35 11.04
N LYS A 161 12.48 6.86 12.13
CA LYS A 161 13.26 7.29 13.29
C LYS A 161 12.74 6.61 14.54
N LEU A 162 13.63 5.92 15.25
CA LEU A 162 13.37 5.29 16.54
C LEU A 162 14.41 5.80 17.55
N ASP A 163 13.93 6.53 18.55
CA ASP A 163 14.70 7.01 19.69
C ASP A 163 14.35 6.12 20.90
N PHE A 164 15.35 5.48 21.51
CA PHE A 164 15.17 4.62 22.69
C PHE A 164 15.42 5.39 23.99
N LYS A 165 14.71 5.00 25.07
CA LYS A 165 14.97 5.47 26.43
C LYS A 165 15.93 4.50 27.12
N PRO A 166 16.89 5.00 27.92
CA PRO A 166 17.59 4.16 28.88
C PRO A 166 16.61 3.66 29.95
N ASP A 167 16.76 2.41 30.37
CA ASP A 167 15.96 1.79 31.43
C ASP A 167 16.22 2.43 32.82
N ALA A 168 15.53 1.94 33.85
CA ALA A 168 15.69 2.43 35.22
C ALA A 168 17.11 2.22 35.81
N GLN A 169 17.94 1.44 35.12
CA GLN A 169 19.34 1.13 35.46
C GLN A 169 20.34 1.87 34.55
N GLY A 170 19.86 2.74 33.63
CA GLY A 170 20.68 3.52 32.72
C GLY A 170 21.19 2.75 31.49
N GLN A 171 20.70 1.53 31.24
CA GLN A 171 21.09 0.70 30.11
C GLN A 171 20.14 0.90 28.93
N LEU A 172 20.69 0.97 27.73
CA LEU A 172 19.93 1.04 26.50
C LEU A 172 19.50 -0.37 26.07
N PRO A 173 18.39 -0.50 25.33
CA PRO A 173 17.97 -1.80 24.82
C PRO A 173 19.07 -2.41 23.95
N GLN A 174 19.53 -3.61 24.33
CA GLN A 174 20.51 -4.35 23.57
C GLN A 174 19.83 -5.19 22.49
N PHE A 175 20.32 -5.04 21.27
CA PHE A 175 19.94 -5.92 20.17
C PHE A 175 21.18 -6.67 19.68
N MET A 176 21.14 -8.00 19.74
CA MET A 176 22.27 -8.88 19.42
C MET A 176 23.59 -8.49 20.12
N GLY A 177 23.53 -8.03 21.38
CA GLY A 177 24.70 -7.65 22.17
C GLY A 177 25.31 -6.28 21.85
N THR A 178 24.61 -5.44 21.08
CA THR A 178 24.99 -4.04 20.83
C THR A 178 23.94 -3.10 21.41
N ASP A 179 24.38 -2.06 22.13
CA ASP A 179 23.50 -1.03 22.69
C ASP A 179 22.92 -0.17 21.54
N LEU A 180 21.60 -0.10 21.43
CA LEU A 180 20.92 0.75 20.45
C LEU A 180 20.65 2.13 21.03
N ASN A 181 21.44 3.13 20.62
CA ASN A 181 21.20 4.55 20.95
C ASN A 181 19.99 5.09 20.17
N ASP A 182 20.06 5.01 18.85
CA ASP A 182 19.07 5.55 17.92
C ASP A 182 19.14 4.82 16.57
N ILE A 183 17.99 4.70 15.91
CA ILE A 183 17.90 4.26 14.51
C ILE A 183 17.32 5.43 13.73
N ASP A 184 18.17 6.11 12.94
CA ASP A 184 17.75 7.10 11.94
C ASP A 184 18.05 6.54 10.54
N THR A 185 17.02 6.03 9.88
CA THR A 185 17.12 5.48 8.54
C THR A 185 16.05 6.03 7.63
N GLY A 186 16.36 6.16 6.34
CA GLY A 186 15.47 6.75 5.37
C GLY A 186 15.68 6.17 3.99
N PHE A 187 14.59 6.12 3.24
CA PHE A 187 14.58 5.65 1.86
C PHE A 187 14.04 6.76 0.96
N LYS A 188 14.72 7.01 -0.16
CA LYS A 188 14.34 8.06 -1.12
C LYS A 188 14.60 7.57 -2.53
N ASP A 189 13.53 7.34 -3.28
CA ASP A 189 13.63 6.84 -4.64
C ASP A 189 12.61 7.52 -5.58
N ASP A 190 12.97 7.49 -6.84
CA ASP A 190 12.24 8.03 -7.96
C ASP A 190 11.76 6.86 -8.82
N PHE A 191 10.49 6.86 -9.20
CA PHE A 191 9.89 5.71 -9.86
C PHE A 191 9.28 6.10 -11.19
N PHE A 192 9.54 5.27 -12.19
CA PHE A 192 8.73 5.26 -13.40
C PHE A 192 7.58 4.29 -13.25
N ILE A 193 6.41 4.72 -13.71
CA ILE A 193 5.17 3.98 -13.65
C ILE A 193 4.69 3.76 -15.07
N ALA A 194 4.28 2.55 -15.38
CA ALA A 194 3.63 2.21 -16.64
C ALA A 194 2.49 1.25 -16.37
N GLY A 195 1.38 1.38 -17.09
CA GLY A 195 0.28 0.46 -16.88
C GLY A 195 -0.84 0.55 -17.89
N ILE A 196 -1.78 -0.37 -17.72
CA ILE A 196 -2.95 -0.53 -18.58
C ILE A 196 -4.18 -0.64 -17.69
N GLU A 197 -5.20 0.13 -18.02
CA GLU A 197 -6.53 0.06 -17.41
C GLU A 197 -7.55 -0.45 -18.43
N THR A 198 -8.41 -1.35 -17.99
CA THR A 198 -9.55 -1.87 -18.77
C THR A 198 -10.85 -1.46 -18.07
N PRO A 199 -11.53 -0.40 -18.52
CA PRO A 199 -12.86 -0.04 -18.02
C PRO A 199 -13.87 -1.17 -18.32
N LYS A 200 -14.61 -1.62 -17.31
CA LYS A 200 -15.65 -2.65 -17.43
C LYS A 200 -17.07 -2.11 -17.19
N GLY A 201 -17.22 -0.81 -16.90
CA GLY A 201 -18.49 -0.15 -16.68
C GLY A 201 -18.34 1.19 -15.96
N ILE A 202 -19.46 1.74 -15.49
CA ILE A 202 -19.47 3.02 -14.76
C ILE A 202 -18.79 2.81 -13.40
N GLY A 203 -17.62 3.44 -13.22
CA GLY A 203 -16.86 3.38 -11.97
C GLY A 203 -16.28 2.00 -11.65
N LYS A 204 -16.09 1.14 -12.66
CA LYS A 204 -15.40 -0.16 -12.52
C LYS A 204 -14.30 -0.31 -13.56
N LEU A 205 -13.09 -0.62 -13.12
CA LEU A 205 -11.96 -0.88 -14.02
C LEU A 205 -11.03 -1.96 -13.45
N TRP A 206 -10.33 -2.65 -14.33
CA TRP A 206 -9.13 -3.40 -13.98
C TRP A 206 -7.92 -2.56 -14.30
N SER A 207 -6.88 -2.63 -13.48
CA SER A 207 -5.60 -1.97 -13.70
C SER A 207 -4.47 -2.96 -13.49
N ILE A 208 -3.51 -2.94 -14.39
CA ILE A 208 -2.22 -3.62 -14.25
C ILE A 208 -1.16 -2.53 -14.37
N GLN A 209 -0.31 -2.44 -13.38
CA GLN A 209 0.72 -1.42 -13.26
C GLN A 209 2.06 -2.08 -13.01
N LEU A 210 3.11 -1.52 -13.60
CA LEU A 210 4.51 -1.78 -13.33
C LEU A 210 5.12 -0.50 -12.75
N ASN A 211 5.88 -0.63 -11.68
CA ASN A 211 6.76 0.41 -11.16
C ASN A 211 8.20 -0.05 -11.28
N TYR A 212 9.07 0.88 -11.64
CA TYR A 212 10.51 0.68 -11.66
C TYR A 212 11.18 1.77 -10.82
N GLY A 213 11.88 1.36 -9.77
CA GLY A 213 12.68 2.27 -8.93
C GLY A 213 14.01 2.60 -9.61
N LEU A 214 14.30 3.89 -9.80
CA LEU A 214 15.48 4.34 -10.54
C LEU A 214 16.79 4.13 -9.79
N LYS A 215 16.78 4.31 -8.46
CA LYS A 215 17.98 4.12 -7.64
C LYS A 215 18.12 2.70 -7.15
N THR A 216 17.00 2.10 -6.74
CA THR A 216 16.98 0.71 -6.30
C THR A 216 17.14 -0.26 -7.46
N GLN A 217 16.75 0.14 -8.68
CA GLN A 217 16.73 -0.70 -9.87
C GLN A 217 15.78 -1.90 -9.75
N VAL A 218 14.77 -1.78 -8.87
CA VAL A 218 13.82 -2.84 -8.56
C VAL A 218 12.52 -2.67 -9.35
N PHE A 219 11.95 -3.78 -9.83
CA PHE A 219 10.59 -3.81 -10.36
C PHE A 219 9.56 -4.17 -9.29
N SER A 220 8.40 -3.52 -9.31
CA SER A 220 7.19 -4.02 -8.66
C SER A 220 6.03 -3.99 -9.64
N SER A 221 5.09 -4.91 -9.49
CA SER A 221 3.86 -4.88 -10.27
C SER A 221 2.65 -4.90 -9.37
N LYS A 222 1.58 -4.25 -9.82
CA LYS A 222 0.32 -4.17 -9.11
C LYS A 222 -0.80 -4.55 -10.05
N VAL A 223 -1.56 -5.56 -9.68
CA VAL A 223 -2.81 -5.92 -10.34
C VAL A 223 -3.93 -5.50 -9.44
N SER A 224 -4.91 -4.76 -9.95
CA SER A 224 -5.96 -4.20 -9.11
C SER A 224 -7.30 -4.14 -9.82
N TRP A 225 -8.34 -4.52 -9.10
CA TRP A 225 -9.72 -4.28 -9.45
C TRP A 225 -10.23 -3.05 -8.71
N TYR A 226 -10.76 -2.11 -9.48
CA TYR A 226 -11.38 -0.89 -8.98
C TYR A 226 -12.89 -1.02 -9.10
N GLY A 227 -13.56 -0.95 -7.96
CA GLY A 227 -15.00 -0.72 -7.85
C GLY A 227 -15.32 0.76 -7.64
N LYS A 228 -16.59 1.05 -7.32
CA LYS A 228 -17.07 2.42 -7.12
C LYS A 228 -16.37 3.14 -5.96
N TYR A 229 -16.13 2.42 -4.87
CA TYR A 229 -15.56 2.97 -3.63
C TYR A 229 -14.34 2.22 -3.11
N PHE A 230 -13.98 1.09 -3.74
CA PHE A 230 -12.92 0.22 -3.24
C PHE A 230 -12.00 -0.19 -4.37
N GLU A 231 -10.72 -0.31 -4.04
CA GLU A 231 -9.70 -0.95 -4.84
C GLU A 231 -9.26 -2.21 -4.09
N LEU A 232 -9.26 -3.34 -4.79
CA LEU A 232 -8.71 -4.60 -4.32
C LEU A 232 -7.58 -4.98 -5.25
N GLY A 233 -6.38 -5.17 -4.71
CA GLY A 233 -5.19 -5.42 -5.50
C GLY A 233 -4.26 -6.44 -4.91
N LEU A 234 -3.29 -6.83 -5.73
CA LEU A 234 -2.15 -7.65 -5.37
C LEU A 234 -0.92 -6.92 -5.87
N ASN A 235 -0.04 -6.54 -4.95
CA ASN A 235 1.32 -6.13 -5.27
C ASN A 235 2.20 -7.36 -5.35
N ILE A 236 3.03 -7.43 -6.38
CA ILE A 236 3.89 -8.56 -6.69
C ILE A 236 5.30 -8.02 -6.84
N TYR A 237 6.20 -8.55 -6.03
CA TYR A 237 7.61 -8.20 -5.97
C TYR A 237 8.43 -9.37 -6.50
N PRO A 238 8.88 -9.31 -7.77
CA PRO A 238 9.57 -10.42 -8.42
C PRO A 238 11.04 -10.57 -8.01
N GLU A 239 11.60 -9.61 -7.27
CA GLU A 239 13.03 -9.59 -6.95
C GLU A 239 13.31 -10.37 -5.65
N GLY A 240 13.79 -11.61 -5.81
CA GLY A 240 14.13 -12.51 -4.70
C GLY A 240 13.14 -13.67 -4.55
N VAL A 241 12.59 -13.83 -3.35
CA VAL A 241 11.44 -14.73 -3.10
C VAL A 241 10.20 -14.01 -3.61
N LEU A 242 9.38 -14.64 -4.45
CA LEU A 242 8.15 -14.02 -4.95
C LEU A 242 7.25 -13.62 -3.78
N VAL A 243 7.19 -12.32 -3.49
CA VAL A 243 6.33 -11.77 -2.43
C VAL A 243 5.06 -11.21 -3.06
N VAL A 244 3.90 -11.58 -2.50
CA VAL A 244 2.59 -11.12 -2.95
C VAL A 244 1.83 -10.50 -1.79
N HIS A 245 1.54 -9.20 -1.90
CA HIS A 245 0.89 -8.42 -0.87
C HIS A 245 -0.54 -8.03 -1.27
N PRO A 246 -1.57 -8.40 -0.48
CA PRO A 246 -2.95 -8.02 -0.75
C PRO A 246 -3.24 -6.58 -0.36
N VAL A 247 -3.61 -5.74 -1.32
CA VAL A 247 -3.92 -4.33 -1.12
C VAL A 247 -5.43 -4.11 -1.09
N TRP A 248 -5.91 -3.39 -0.08
CA TRP A 248 -7.29 -2.93 -0.02
C TRP A 248 -7.37 -1.45 0.29
N ASN A 249 -7.84 -0.66 -0.66
CA ASN A 249 -8.06 0.76 -0.48
C ASN A 249 -9.53 1.13 -0.59
N PHE A 250 -9.92 2.16 0.15
CA PHE A 250 -11.13 2.93 -0.07
C PHE A 250 -10.80 4.16 -0.89
N HIS A 251 -11.65 4.50 -1.85
CA HIS A 251 -11.50 5.71 -2.65
C HIS A 251 -12.82 6.43 -2.86
N LEU A 252 -12.72 7.75 -3.01
CA LEU A 252 -13.80 8.63 -3.41
C LEU A 252 -13.32 9.46 -4.60
N ASN A 253 -13.99 9.31 -5.75
CA ASN A 253 -13.66 10.03 -6.97
C ASN A 253 -14.82 10.95 -7.37
N PHE A 254 -14.53 12.25 -7.53
CA PHE A 254 -15.49 13.31 -7.83
C PHE A 254 -15.45 13.68 -9.30
#